data_AF-A0A142L0K9-F1
#
_entry.id   AF-A0A142L0K9-F1
#
_cell.length_a   1.000
_cell.length_b   1.000
_cell.length_c   1.000
_cell.angle_alpha   90.00
_cell.angle_beta   90.00
_cell.angle_gamma   90.00
#
_symmetry.space_group_name_H-M   'P 1'
#
loop_
_entity.id
_entity.type
_entity.pdbx_description
1 polymer ?
#
loop_
_entity_poly.entity_id
_entity_poly.type
_entity_poly.pdbx_seq_one_letter_code
_entity_poly.pdbx_strand_id
1 'polypeptide(L)'
;MKHFLNKTILSLAILLVVPFCLWAQKAREVRETGFYKMRIEKSISEAEAERICIERAKIDAIEKAFGQTVFQGNSTFVQNKNTGEKTETQNIFNSVSESLVNGEWLEDVKKPVIEKEITKEYTWISATVDGLIREIRSLPVTFKAYPMSCPNPSCGQLTFRDGQDLYMYFKAPQKGYVAIFADVPTEGKTYRLLPYKYSSSMSYSVEADKEYVFFYNRPGSSSSSEKVDDVTLFLSNKNTPEVTKIFVLYSSLGEFGKPLLSADRNKTETNKLAERNLETPLFLESEDFQRWLQSTRREGLQVQLYTTSITINP
;
A
#
# COMPACT_ATOMS: atom_id res chain seq x y z
N MET A 1 -5.40 12.52 -64.34
CA MET A 1 -5.84 11.19 -63.83
C MET A 1 -4.75 10.43 -63.07
N LYS A 2 -3.48 10.38 -63.52
CA LYS A 2 -2.38 9.68 -62.82
C LYS A 2 -2.06 10.20 -61.40
N HIS A 3 -2.22 11.50 -61.13
CA HIS A 3 -1.96 12.06 -59.78
C HIS A 3 -3.00 11.69 -58.71
N PHE A 4 -4.23 11.37 -59.12
CA PHE A 4 -5.28 10.97 -58.17
C PHE A 4 -5.10 9.51 -57.73
N LEU A 5 -4.69 8.64 -58.66
CA LEU A 5 -4.44 7.22 -58.40
C LEU A 5 -3.28 7.01 -57.42
N ASN A 6 -2.22 7.82 -57.51
CA ASN A 6 -1.10 7.76 -56.56
C ASN A 6 -1.47 8.24 -55.14
N LYS A 7 -2.39 9.20 -55.00
CA LYS A 7 -2.84 9.67 -53.68
C LYS A 7 -3.73 8.64 -52.98
N THR A 8 -4.58 7.93 -53.74
CA THR A 8 -5.40 6.84 -53.19
C THR A 8 -4.58 5.60 -52.81
N ILE A 9 -3.52 5.28 -53.57
CA ILE A 9 -2.61 4.18 -53.21
C ILE A 9 -1.80 4.52 -51.96
N LEU A 10 -1.34 5.78 -51.85
CA LEU A 10 -0.62 6.25 -50.66
C LEU A 10 -1.52 6.30 -49.42
N SER A 11 -2.79 6.71 -49.56
CA SER A 11 -3.75 6.69 -48.44
C SER A 11 -4.13 5.27 -48.01
N LEU A 12 -4.22 4.31 -48.96
CA LEU A 12 -4.51 2.91 -48.66
C LEU A 12 -3.31 2.23 -47.97
N ALA A 13 -2.08 2.57 -48.38
CA ALA A 13 -0.86 2.07 -47.77
C ALA A 13 -0.68 2.57 -46.33
N ILE A 14 -1.04 3.83 -46.04
CA ILE A 14 -1.00 4.38 -44.67
C ILE A 14 -2.08 3.71 -43.78
N LEU A 15 -3.25 3.38 -44.33
CA LEU A 15 -4.31 2.69 -43.58
C LEU A 15 -3.96 1.23 -43.21
N LEU A 16 -3.12 0.57 -44.00
CA LEU A 16 -2.69 -0.82 -43.80
C LEU A 16 -1.50 -1.00 -42.84
N VAL A 17 -0.76 0.08 -42.51
CA VAL A 17 0.41 0.03 -41.61
C VAL A 17 0.04 0.32 -40.14
N VAL A 18 -1.09 1.01 -39.90
CA VAL A 18 -1.57 1.33 -38.54
C VAL A 18 -1.95 0.11 -37.66
N PRO A 19 -2.47 -1.03 -38.16
CA PRO A 19 -2.83 -2.15 -37.29
C PRO A 19 -1.62 -2.89 -36.70
N PHE A 20 -0.41 -2.74 -37.28
CA PHE A 20 0.78 -3.44 -36.80
C PHE A 20 1.44 -2.80 -35.56
N CYS A 21 1.05 -1.58 -35.19
CA CYS A 21 1.53 -0.93 -33.96
C CYS A 21 0.63 -1.18 -32.74
N LEU A 22 -0.45 -1.94 -32.87
CA LEU A 22 -1.36 -2.31 -31.78
C LEU A 22 -0.97 -3.68 -31.17
N TRP A 23 0.30 -3.91 -30.93
CA TRP A 23 0.70 -4.91 -29.93
C TRP A 23 0.58 -4.26 -28.56
N ALA A 24 -0.61 -4.39 -27.98
CA ALA A 24 -0.79 -4.27 -26.54
C ALA A 24 0.29 -5.16 -25.89
N GLN A 25 1.19 -4.56 -25.12
CA GLN A 25 2.25 -5.28 -24.42
C GLN A 25 1.60 -6.25 -23.43
N LYS A 26 1.35 -7.49 -23.83
CA LYS A 26 0.79 -8.50 -22.95
C LYS A 26 1.72 -8.65 -21.74
N ALA A 27 1.18 -8.50 -20.54
CA ALA A 27 1.95 -8.67 -19.30
C ALA A 27 2.66 -10.04 -19.30
N ARG A 28 3.89 -10.09 -18.78
CA ARG A 28 4.70 -11.31 -18.79
C ARG A 28 4.06 -12.35 -17.88
N GLU A 29 3.77 -13.53 -18.42
CA GLU A 29 3.23 -14.68 -17.67
C GLU A 29 4.34 -15.74 -17.53
N VAL A 30 4.55 -16.27 -16.32
CA VAL A 30 5.57 -17.27 -15.99
C VAL A 30 4.92 -18.35 -15.12
N ARG A 31 5.30 -19.61 -15.35
CA ARG A 31 4.94 -20.71 -14.46
C ARG A 31 6.01 -20.85 -13.40
N GLU A 32 5.62 -20.84 -12.13
CA GLU A 32 6.56 -21.08 -11.04
C GLU A 32 5.99 -21.94 -9.91
N THR A 33 6.92 -22.54 -9.14
CA THR A 33 6.59 -23.35 -7.98
C THR A 33 6.93 -22.65 -6.67
N GLY A 34 6.05 -22.85 -5.69
CA GLY A 34 6.15 -22.26 -4.38
C GLY A 34 6.07 -23.29 -3.28
N PHE A 35 6.72 -23.01 -2.17
CA PHE A 35 6.75 -23.89 -1.01
C PHE A 35 6.67 -23.10 0.29
N TYR A 36 5.83 -23.56 1.22
CA TYR A 36 5.80 -23.01 2.56
C TYR A 36 5.50 -24.09 3.60
N LYS A 37 6.16 -24.02 4.76
CA LYS A 37 5.98 -24.94 5.89
C LYS A 37 5.77 -24.15 7.18
N MET A 38 4.77 -24.52 7.97
CA MET A 38 4.50 -23.92 9.28
C MET A 38 4.10 -24.95 10.33
N ARG A 39 4.21 -24.56 11.60
CA ARG A 39 3.72 -25.31 12.74
C ARG A 39 2.24 -24.97 12.97
N ILE A 40 1.40 -25.99 13.17
CA ILE A 40 0.00 -25.78 13.58
C ILE A 40 -0.01 -25.41 15.06
N GLU A 41 -0.51 -24.22 15.36
CA GLU A 41 -0.72 -23.76 16.73
C GLU A 41 -2.10 -24.18 17.24
N LYS A 42 -2.26 -24.30 18.57
CA LYS A 42 -3.52 -24.75 19.19
C LYS A 42 -4.71 -23.83 18.90
N SER A 43 -4.44 -22.58 18.53
CA SER A 43 -5.43 -21.56 18.20
C SER A 43 -5.98 -21.65 16.77
N ILE A 44 -5.37 -22.46 15.90
CA ILE A 44 -5.69 -22.50 14.47
C ILE A 44 -6.22 -23.90 14.11
N SER A 45 -7.31 -23.94 13.35
CA SER A 45 -7.82 -25.21 12.81
C SER A 45 -6.90 -25.74 11.70
N GLU A 46 -6.93 -27.05 11.47
CA GLU A 46 -6.14 -27.67 10.38
C GLU A 46 -6.50 -27.10 9.00
N ALA A 47 -7.79 -26.90 8.73
CA ALA A 47 -8.26 -26.31 7.47
C ALA A 47 -7.77 -24.86 7.28
N GLU A 48 -7.72 -24.07 8.36
CA GLU A 48 -7.18 -22.71 8.28
C GLU A 48 -5.65 -22.74 8.08
N ALA A 49 -4.94 -23.66 8.73
CA ALA A 49 -3.51 -23.85 8.54
C ALA A 49 -3.18 -24.27 7.10
N GLU A 50 -3.98 -25.15 6.49
CA GLU A 50 -3.88 -25.50 5.07
C GLU A 50 -4.04 -24.27 4.17
N ARG A 51 -5.09 -23.47 4.40
CA ARG A 51 -5.35 -22.24 3.63
C ARG A 51 -4.17 -21.28 3.73
N ILE A 52 -3.67 -21.04 4.94
CA ILE A 52 -2.50 -20.17 5.17
C ILE A 52 -1.29 -20.72 4.41
N CYS A 53 -1.02 -22.03 4.51
CA CYS A 53 0.12 -22.65 3.84
C CYS A 53 0.07 -22.50 2.32
N ILE A 54 -1.10 -22.71 1.72
CA ILE A 54 -1.30 -22.54 0.28
C ILE A 54 -1.05 -21.09 -0.13
N GLU A 55 -1.67 -20.13 0.57
CA GLU A 55 -1.51 -18.71 0.25
C GLU A 55 -0.05 -18.25 0.37
N ARG A 56 0.68 -18.76 1.38
CA ARG A 56 2.11 -18.48 1.54
C ARG A 56 2.98 -19.11 0.48
N ALA A 57 2.67 -20.34 0.08
CA ALA A 57 3.38 -20.99 -1.01
C ALA A 57 3.15 -20.24 -2.33
N LYS A 58 1.95 -19.72 -2.59
CA LYS A 58 1.71 -18.84 -3.76
C LYS A 58 2.53 -17.56 -3.69
N ILE A 59 2.58 -16.91 -2.53
CA ILE A 59 3.43 -15.72 -2.32
C ILE A 59 4.90 -16.07 -2.65
N ASP A 60 5.46 -17.14 -2.08
CA ASP A 60 6.83 -17.61 -2.35
C ASP A 60 7.09 -17.83 -3.86
N ALA A 61 6.14 -18.43 -4.59
CA ALA A 61 6.26 -18.60 -6.05
C ALA A 61 6.30 -17.25 -6.80
N ILE A 62 5.43 -16.31 -6.44
CA ILE A 62 5.37 -14.98 -7.07
C ILE A 62 6.67 -14.22 -6.82
N GLU A 63 7.19 -14.31 -5.60
CA GLU A 63 8.43 -13.66 -5.19
C GLU A 63 9.65 -14.22 -5.94
N LYS A 64 9.70 -15.53 -6.16
CA LYS A 64 10.71 -16.15 -7.02
C LYS A 64 10.62 -15.69 -8.47
N ALA A 65 9.40 -15.55 -9.01
CA ALA A 65 9.18 -15.18 -10.40
C ALA A 65 9.47 -13.70 -10.70
N PHE A 66 8.99 -12.79 -9.84
CA PHE A 66 8.95 -11.35 -10.11
C PHE A 66 9.48 -10.48 -8.97
N GLY A 67 9.86 -11.09 -7.85
CA GLY A 67 10.30 -10.38 -6.65
C GLY A 67 9.15 -9.72 -5.88
N GLN A 68 9.53 -9.02 -4.83
CA GLN A 68 8.66 -8.18 -4.02
C GLN A 68 9.00 -6.70 -4.25
N THR A 69 8.03 -5.82 -4.05
CA THR A 69 8.33 -4.42 -3.75
C THR A 69 8.78 -4.35 -2.29
N VAL A 70 10.09 -4.28 -2.07
CA VAL A 70 10.66 -4.00 -0.76
C VAL A 70 10.61 -2.49 -0.53
N PHE A 71 9.83 -2.06 0.46
CA PHE A 71 9.79 -0.66 0.84
C PHE A 71 11.05 -0.28 1.62
N GLN A 72 11.81 0.70 1.14
CA GLN A 72 12.92 1.26 1.90
C GLN A 72 12.38 2.06 3.09
N GLY A 73 12.39 1.42 4.25
CA GLY A 73 12.27 2.06 5.55
C GLY A 73 13.19 1.32 6.50
N ASN A 74 14.40 1.83 6.70
CA ASN A 74 15.36 1.27 7.65
C ASN A 74 14.85 1.49 9.08
N SER A 75 13.93 0.67 9.57
CA SER A 75 13.50 0.70 10.97
C SER A 75 13.24 -0.71 11.48
N THR A 76 14.32 -1.37 11.92
CA THR A 76 14.25 -2.59 12.71
C THR A 76 14.02 -2.20 14.16
N PHE A 77 12.81 -2.32 14.69
CA PHE A 77 12.56 -2.21 16.13
C PHE A 77 12.46 -3.60 16.74
N VAL A 78 13.45 -3.94 17.59
CA VAL A 78 13.43 -5.13 18.43
C VAL A 78 12.90 -4.72 19.81
N GLN A 79 11.64 -5.04 20.12
CA GLN A 79 11.15 -4.93 21.50
C GLN A 79 11.58 -6.17 22.30
N ASN A 80 12.64 -6.03 23.09
CA ASN A 80 12.94 -6.99 24.15
C ASN A 80 12.05 -6.67 25.38
N LYS A 81 10.97 -7.42 25.57
CA LYS A 81 10.30 -7.49 26.88
C LYS A 81 11.14 -8.38 27.80
N ASN A 82 12.02 -7.74 28.57
CA ASN A 82 12.68 -8.40 29.69
C ASN A 82 11.70 -8.52 30.86
N THR A 83 10.96 -9.62 30.90
CA THR A 83 10.34 -10.11 32.13
C THR A 83 10.97 -11.43 32.52
N GLY A 84 12.01 -11.33 33.35
CA GLY A 84 12.35 -12.26 34.45
C GLY A 84 12.67 -13.72 34.18
N GLU A 85 12.00 -14.43 33.28
CA GLU A 85 12.22 -15.88 33.12
C GLU A 85 11.74 -16.50 31.80
N LYS A 86 11.14 -15.73 30.87
CA LYS A 86 10.96 -16.14 29.48
C LYS A 86 11.09 -14.92 28.59
N THR A 87 12.13 -14.90 27.76
CA THR A 87 12.24 -13.94 26.66
C THR A 87 11.22 -14.36 25.61
N GLU A 88 9.95 -13.99 25.81
CA GLU A 88 9.00 -13.97 24.72
C GLU A 88 9.33 -12.74 23.87
N THR A 89 10.18 -12.95 22.88
CA THR A 89 10.28 -12.03 21.75
C THR A 89 8.90 -12.05 21.08
N GLN A 90 8.01 -11.17 21.52
CA GLN A 90 6.81 -10.82 20.76
C GLN A 90 7.31 -10.03 19.55
N ASN A 91 7.81 -10.76 18.56
CA ASN A 91 7.79 -10.26 17.19
C ASN A 91 6.30 -10.01 16.93
N ILE A 92 5.87 -8.75 16.98
CA ILE A 92 4.61 -8.33 16.33
C ILE A 92 4.90 -8.43 14.83
N PHE A 93 5.02 -9.68 14.38
CA PHE A 93 5.17 -10.09 13.00
C PHE A 93 3.75 -10.32 12.53
N ASN A 94 3.02 -9.24 12.27
CA ASN A 94 1.74 -9.32 11.57
C ASN A 94 2.04 -9.71 10.13
N SER A 95 2.15 -11.02 9.99
CA SER A 95 2.92 -11.75 8.99
C SER A 95 2.36 -11.61 7.57
N VAL A 96 1.19 -11.01 7.32
CA VAL A 96 0.54 -11.03 5.99
C VAL A 96 0.82 -9.78 5.14
N SER A 97 1.37 -8.70 5.72
CA SER A 97 1.26 -7.35 5.14
C SER A 97 2.56 -6.68 4.69
N GLU A 98 3.70 -7.37 4.62
CA GLU A 98 5.00 -6.70 4.36
C GLU A 98 5.55 -6.84 2.94
N SER A 99 5.03 -7.76 2.11
CA SER A 99 5.49 -7.89 0.73
C SER A 99 4.36 -7.65 -0.27
N LEU A 100 4.30 -6.44 -0.82
CA LEU A 100 3.58 -6.24 -2.07
C LEU A 100 4.35 -6.97 -3.18
N VAL A 101 3.94 -8.19 -3.50
CA VAL A 101 4.56 -8.99 -4.55
C VAL A 101 4.33 -8.37 -5.93
N ASN A 102 5.31 -8.50 -6.84
CA ASN A 102 5.23 -7.92 -8.19
C ASN A 102 4.54 -8.85 -9.19
N GLY A 103 3.57 -9.64 -8.72
CA GLY A 103 2.81 -10.53 -9.58
C GLY A 103 1.44 -10.90 -9.02
N GLU A 104 0.61 -11.42 -9.91
CA GLU A 104 -0.72 -11.96 -9.65
C GLU A 104 -0.72 -13.45 -9.96
N TRP A 105 -1.22 -14.26 -9.03
CA TRP A 105 -1.54 -15.66 -9.29
C TRP A 105 -2.79 -15.75 -10.16
N LEU A 106 -2.67 -16.32 -11.37
CA LEU A 106 -3.80 -16.47 -12.28
C LEU A 106 -4.55 -17.77 -12.03
N GLU A 107 -3.82 -18.89 -12.03
CA GLU A 107 -4.39 -20.22 -11.90
C GLU A 107 -3.38 -21.24 -11.39
N ASP A 108 -3.91 -22.28 -10.75
CA ASP A 108 -3.17 -23.46 -10.36
C ASP A 108 -2.97 -24.35 -11.60
N VAL A 109 -1.72 -24.56 -12.03
CA VAL A 109 -1.39 -25.49 -13.12
C VAL A 109 -1.45 -26.94 -12.62
N LYS A 110 -1.17 -27.15 -11.33
CA LYS A 110 -1.44 -28.41 -10.62
C LYS A 110 -2.14 -28.11 -9.31
N LYS A 111 -2.95 -29.06 -8.85
CA LYS A 111 -3.56 -28.98 -7.52
C LYS A 111 -2.47 -28.84 -6.45
N PRO A 112 -2.65 -27.95 -5.45
CA PRO A 112 -1.75 -27.83 -4.31
C PRO A 112 -1.52 -29.18 -3.63
N VAL A 113 -0.27 -29.48 -3.31
CA VAL A 113 0.12 -30.68 -2.56
C VAL A 113 0.33 -30.29 -1.11
N ILE A 114 -0.46 -30.89 -0.22
CA ILE A 114 -0.37 -30.67 1.23
C ILE A 114 0.25 -31.89 1.88
N GLU A 115 1.23 -31.63 2.74
CA GLU A 115 1.89 -32.66 3.54
C GLU A 115 1.81 -32.30 5.02
N LYS A 116 1.51 -33.31 5.84
CA LYS A 116 1.42 -33.17 7.29
C LYS A 116 2.48 -34.07 7.94
N GLU A 117 3.27 -33.47 8.82
CA GLU A 117 4.29 -34.17 9.58
C GLU A 117 3.97 -34.03 11.07
N ILE A 118 3.68 -35.16 11.72
CA ILE A 118 3.39 -35.20 13.16
C ILE A 118 4.65 -35.68 13.87
N THR A 119 5.24 -34.78 14.65
CA THR A 119 6.33 -35.11 15.58
C THR A 119 5.75 -35.32 16.99
N LYS A 120 6.54 -35.84 17.93
CA LYS A 120 6.09 -36.10 19.31
C LYS A 120 5.56 -34.86 20.03
N GLU A 121 6.01 -33.68 19.63
CA GLU A 121 5.68 -32.40 20.29
C GLU A 121 4.84 -31.47 19.41
N TYR A 122 4.95 -31.57 18.08
CA TYR A 122 4.38 -30.60 17.16
C TYR A 122 3.81 -31.23 15.89
N THR A 123 2.76 -30.62 15.37
CA THR A 123 2.26 -30.90 14.02
C THR A 123 2.74 -29.81 13.08
N TRP A 124 3.41 -30.22 12.02
CA TRP A 124 3.83 -29.37 10.92
C TRP A 124 2.95 -29.61 9.70
N ILE A 125 2.71 -28.57 8.95
CA ILE A 125 2.01 -28.61 7.67
C ILE A 125 2.83 -27.87 6.63
N SER A 126 2.89 -28.42 5.42
CA SER A 126 3.52 -27.77 4.29
C SER A 126 2.64 -27.83 3.05
N ALA A 127 2.77 -26.80 2.21
CA ALA A 127 2.13 -26.74 0.90
C ALA A 127 3.17 -26.54 -0.18
N THR A 128 3.01 -27.28 -1.28
CA THR A 128 3.69 -27.02 -2.55
C THR A 128 2.64 -26.63 -3.59
N VAL A 129 2.87 -25.52 -4.28
CA VAL A 129 1.99 -25.01 -5.34
C VAL A 129 2.75 -24.91 -6.66
N ASP A 130 2.03 -25.01 -7.77
CA ASP A 130 2.56 -24.88 -9.13
C ASP A 130 1.50 -24.14 -9.95
N GLY A 131 1.81 -22.92 -10.39
CA GLY A 131 0.81 -22.07 -11.01
C GLY A 131 1.36 -21.08 -12.01
N LEU A 132 0.43 -20.49 -12.75
CA LEU A 132 0.68 -19.46 -13.73
C LEU A 132 0.57 -18.09 -13.07
N ILE A 133 1.63 -17.29 -13.19
CA ILE A 133 1.78 -16.01 -12.52
C ILE A 133 1.96 -14.92 -13.58
N ARG A 134 1.22 -13.81 -13.44
CA ARG A 134 1.35 -12.62 -14.28
C ARG A 134 2.13 -11.53 -13.55
N GLU A 135 3.06 -10.89 -14.25
CA GLU A 135 3.80 -9.73 -13.75
C GLU A 135 2.87 -8.54 -13.48
N ILE A 136 2.98 -7.93 -12.29
CA ILE A 136 2.40 -6.62 -11.97
C ILE A 136 3.53 -5.59 -12.12
N ARG A 137 3.43 -4.75 -13.16
CA ARG A 137 4.41 -3.69 -13.39
C ARG A 137 4.04 -2.44 -12.59
N SER A 138 4.92 -2.04 -11.68
CA SER A 138 4.84 -0.73 -11.06
C SER A 138 5.33 0.34 -12.05
N LEU A 139 4.58 1.44 -12.18
CA LEU A 139 5.10 2.62 -12.84
C LEU A 139 6.20 3.26 -11.98
N PRO A 140 7.28 3.78 -12.60
CA PRO A 140 8.26 4.56 -11.85
C PRO A 140 7.60 5.80 -11.26
N VAL A 141 8.01 6.17 -10.05
CA VAL A 141 7.54 7.39 -9.40
C VAL A 141 8.10 8.60 -10.15
N THR A 142 7.22 9.42 -10.71
CA THR A 142 7.54 10.66 -11.43
C THR A 142 7.20 11.92 -10.63
N PHE A 143 6.59 11.76 -9.45
CA PHE A 143 6.27 12.86 -8.54
C PHE A 143 7.27 12.94 -7.38
N LYS A 144 7.28 14.07 -6.67
CA LYS A 144 8.04 14.26 -5.45
C LYS A 144 7.07 14.33 -4.27
N ALA A 145 7.26 13.50 -3.26
CA ALA A 145 6.52 13.56 -2.01
C ALA A 145 7.43 13.25 -0.83
N TYR A 146 7.23 13.92 0.30
CA TYR A 146 7.94 13.62 1.55
C TYR A 146 7.25 14.27 2.77
N PRO A 147 7.35 13.64 3.95
CA PRO A 147 6.84 14.18 5.20
C PRO A 147 7.69 15.33 5.74
N MET A 148 7.06 16.26 6.45
CA MET A 148 7.70 17.46 7.00
C MET A 148 7.16 17.80 8.40
N SER A 149 8.00 18.44 9.24
CA SER A 149 7.65 18.95 10.57
C SER A 149 6.95 20.31 10.56
N CYS A 150 7.04 21.03 9.45
CA CYS A 150 6.51 22.38 9.33
C CYS A 150 6.04 22.62 7.88
N PRO A 151 5.21 23.65 7.62
CA PRO A 151 4.71 23.94 6.28
C PRO A 151 5.77 24.38 5.24
N ASN A 152 7.02 24.61 5.65
CA ASN A 152 8.10 24.97 4.74
C ASN A 152 8.69 23.70 4.10
N PRO A 153 8.81 23.63 2.75
CA PRO A 153 9.45 22.51 2.04
C PRO A 153 10.85 22.10 2.54
N SER A 154 11.57 22.99 3.23
CA SER A 154 12.88 22.68 3.84
C SER A 154 12.80 21.84 5.11
N CYS A 155 11.62 21.69 5.73
CA CYS A 155 11.38 20.94 6.97
C CYS A 155 11.21 19.43 6.75
N GLY A 156 11.73 18.87 5.65
CA GLY A 156 11.64 17.44 5.37
C GLY A 156 12.32 16.60 6.44
N GLN A 157 11.59 15.66 7.04
CA GLN A 157 12.11 14.80 8.10
C GLN A 157 11.33 13.49 8.21
N LEU A 158 11.98 12.45 8.75
CA LEU A 158 11.37 11.14 8.99
C LEU A 158 11.12 10.83 10.47
N THR A 159 11.54 11.73 11.37
CA THR A 159 11.42 11.51 12.82
C THR A 159 10.58 12.61 13.45
N PHE A 160 9.55 12.23 14.18
CA PHE A 160 8.55 13.10 14.79
C PHE A 160 8.46 12.84 16.30
N ARG A 161 7.83 13.74 17.04
CA ARG A 161 7.51 13.59 18.47
C ARG A 161 6.03 13.32 18.68
N ASP A 162 5.68 12.71 19.81
CA ASP A 162 4.30 12.55 20.25
C ASP A 162 3.60 13.92 20.31
N GLY A 163 2.43 14.03 19.67
CA GLY A 163 1.67 15.26 19.53
C GLY A 163 2.22 16.26 18.51
N GLN A 164 3.18 15.88 17.66
CA GLN A 164 3.69 16.75 16.60
C GLN A 164 2.82 16.68 15.34
N ASP A 165 2.63 17.83 14.70
CA ASP A 165 1.93 17.90 13.41
C ASP A 165 2.75 17.28 12.28
N LEU A 166 2.04 16.59 11.38
CA LEU A 166 2.56 16.03 10.15
C LEU A 166 2.10 16.87 8.97
N TYR A 167 3.06 17.30 8.15
CA TYR A 167 2.81 17.92 6.86
C TYR A 167 3.32 17.01 5.74
N MET A 168 2.72 17.09 4.55
CA MET A 168 3.21 16.36 3.38
C MET A 168 3.45 17.31 2.22
N TYR A 169 4.69 17.35 1.73
CA TYR A 169 4.98 17.98 0.44
C TYR A 169 4.54 17.06 -0.69
N PHE A 170 3.96 17.62 -1.74
CA PHE A 170 3.66 16.91 -2.98
C PHE A 170 3.83 17.82 -4.21
N LYS A 171 4.43 17.28 -5.26
CA LYS A 171 4.50 17.91 -6.59
C LYS A 171 4.55 16.85 -7.67
N ALA A 172 3.71 16.96 -8.69
CA ALA A 172 3.69 16.05 -9.83
C ALA A 172 3.85 16.81 -11.16
N PRO A 173 4.43 16.18 -12.21
CA PRO A 173 4.65 16.81 -13.51
C PRO A 173 3.38 16.89 -14.38
N GLN A 174 2.32 16.18 -13.99
CA GLN A 174 1.05 16.16 -14.72
C GLN A 174 -0.10 16.37 -13.73
N LYS A 175 -1.21 16.91 -14.23
CA LYS A 175 -2.45 16.90 -13.47
C LYS A 175 -2.87 15.46 -13.19
N GLY A 176 -3.59 15.24 -12.10
CA GLY A 176 -4.01 13.90 -11.73
C GLY A 176 -4.63 13.86 -10.35
N TYR A 177 -4.53 12.69 -9.74
CA TYR A 177 -5.24 12.32 -8.54
C TYR A 177 -4.29 11.70 -7.53
N VAL A 178 -4.34 12.18 -6.29
CA VAL A 178 -3.48 11.69 -5.19
C VAL A 178 -4.30 11.20 -3.99
N ALA A 179 -3.83 10.15 -3.35
CA ALA A 179 -4.30 9.71 -2.04
C ALA A 179 -3.12 9.40 -1.14
N ILE A 180 -3.28 9.65 0.16
CA ILE A 180 -2.24 9.46 1.17
C ILE A 180 -2.84 8.64 2.33
N PHE A 181 -2.15 7.57 2.70
CA PHE A 181 -2.52 6.68 3.79
C PHE A 181 -1.37 6.54 4.78
N ALA A 182 -1.70 6.33 6.05
CA ALA A 182 -0.75 6.07 7.13
C ALA A 182 -1.09 4.73 7.78
N ASP A 183 -0.23 3.73 7.60
CA ASP A 183 -0.34 2.43 8.24
C ASP A 183 0.41 2.45 9.57
N VAL A 184 -0.29 2.09 10.64
CA VAL A 184 0.21 2.05 12.02
C VAL A 184 0.24 0.58 12.46
N PRO A 185 1.38 -0.12 12.28
CA PRO A 185 1.46 -1.57 12.49
C PRO A 185 1.18 -2.00 13.92
N THR A 186 1.48 -1.14 14.90
CA THR A 186 1.18 -1.36 16.33
C THR A 186 -0.32 -1.45 16.60
N GLU A 187 -1.13 -0.79 15.78
CA GLU A 187 -2.60 -0.82 15.87
C GLU A 187 -3.23 -1.81 14.88
N GLY A 188 -2.49 -2.26 13.87
CA GLY A 188 -3.03 -3.10 12.78
C GLY A 188 -4.01 -2.34 11.88
N LYS A 189 -3.93 -1.01 11.84
CA LYS A 189 -4.83 -0.14 11.07
C LYS A 189 -4.09 0.73 10.07
N THR A 190 -4.73 0.96 8.94
CA THR A 190 -4.33 1.98 7.98
C THR A 190 -5.35 3.13 7.97
N TYR A 191 -4.87 4.35 8.22
CA TYR A 191 -5.66 5.58 8.23
C TYR A 191 -5.60 6.28 6.88
N ARG A 192 -6.74 6.73 6.37
CA ARG A 192 -6.80 7.61 5.19
C ARG A 192 -6.58 9.06 5.63
N LEU A 193 -5.47 9.64 5.21
CA LEU A 193 -5.14 11.05 5.47
C LEU A 193 -5.62 11.96 4.34
N LEU A 194 -5.49 11.51 3.08
CA LEU A 194 -5.93 12.22 1.88
C LEU A 194 -6.65 11.26 0.93
N PRO A 195 -7.82 11.59 0.35
CA PRO A 195 -8.58 12.85 0.51
C PRO A 195 -9.04 13.13 1.94
N TYR A 196 -9.25 14.41 2.23
CA TYR A 196 -9.75 14.87 3.51
C TYR A 196 -11.10 14.21 3.85
N LYS A 197 -11.38 14.08 5.14
CA LYS A 197 -12.53 13.37 5.71
C LYS A 197 -13.85 13.77 5.07
N TYR A 198 -14.03 15.07 4.82
CA TYR A 198 -15.25 15.65 4.27
C TYR A 198 -15.29 15.70 2.74
N SER A 199 -14.22 15.28 2.05
CA SER A 199 -14.25 15.16 0.61
C SER A 199 -15.15 13.99 0.20
N SER A 200 -16.11 14.28 -0.69
CA SER A 200 -16.92 13.26 -1.35
C SER A 200 -16.14 12.53 -2.46
N SER A 201 -15.01 13.11 -2.89
CA SER A 201 -14.13 12.57 -3.93
C SER A 201 -13.30 11.40 -3.40
N MET A 202 -12.96 10.47 -4.29
CA MET A 202 -12.19 9.27 -3.96
C MET A 202 -10.68 9.52 -3.97
N SER A 203 -10.27 10.64 -4.55
CA SER A 203 -8.89 11.11 -4.63
C SER A 203 -8.84 12.64 -4.69
N TYR A 204 -7.71 13.22 -4.32
CA TYR A 204 -7.53 14.67 -4.33
C TYR A 204 -6.96 15.11 -5.67
N SER A 205 -7.64 16.04 -6.36
CA SER A 205 -7.19 16.53 -7.66
C SER A 205 -5.97 17.45 -7.49
N VAL A 206 -4.91 17.17 -8.24
CA VAL A 206 -3.68 17.95 -8.28
C VAL A 206 -3.41 18.45 -9.69
N GLU A 207 -2.83 19.64 -9.79
CA GLU A 207 -2.42 20.26 -11.04
C GLU A 207 -0.96 19.96 -11.36
N ALA A 208 -0.63 19.99 -12.64
CA ALA A 208 0.74 19.84 -13.11
C ALA A 208 1.64 20.95 -12.54
N ASP A 209 2.84 20.55 -12.10
CA ASP A 209 3.93 21.42 -11.63
C ASP A 209 3.60 22.35 -10.45
N LYS A 210 2.43 22.17 -9.83
CA LYS A 210 2.02 22.91 -8.65
C LYS A 210 2.53 22.22 -7.38
N GLU A 211 3.07 23.02 -6.48
CA GLU A 211 3.50 22.55 -5.16
C GLU A 211 2.31 22.54 -4.19
N TYR A 212 2.18 21.43 -3.47
CA TYR A 212 1.19 21.23 -2.44
C TYR A 212 1.88 20.98 -1.11
N VAL A 213 1.33 21.60 -0.06
CA VAL A 213 1.62 21.28 1.34
C VAL A 213 0.30 20.83 1.93
N PHE A 214 0.12 19.52 2.09
CA PHE A 214 -1.08 18.94 2.68
C PHE A 214 -1.03 18.96 4.20
N PHE A 215 -2.21 18.81 4.81
CA PHE A 215 -2.42 18.81 6.25
C PHE A 215 -2.07 20.15 6.91
N TYR A 216 -2.24 21.23 6.14
CA TYR A 216 -2.00 22.59 6.58
C TYR A 216 -3.10 23.51 6.09
N ASN A 217 -3.88 24.05 7.01
CA ASN A 217 -4.78 25.16 6.70
C ASN A 217 -3.99 26.49 6.65
N ARG A 218 -3.79 27.06 5.45
CA ARG A 218 -3.10 28.35 5.31
C ARG A 218 -3.98 29.48 5.89
N PRO A 219 -3.47 30.27 6.85
CA PRO A 219 -4.18 31.46 7.32
C PRO A 219 -4.47 32.40 6.13
N GLY A 220 -5.75 32.70 5.91
CA GLY A 220 -6.19 33.60 4.84
C GLY A 220 -6.44 32.96 3.47
N SER A 221 -6.26 31.65 3.30
CA SER A 221 -6.71 30.95 2.08
C SER A 221 -8.19 30.59 2.20
N SER A 222 -9.08 31.52 1.87
CA SER A 222 -10.54 31.31 1.80
C SER A 222 -10.99 30.57 0.54
N SER A 223 -10.07 29.91 -0.19
CA SER A 223 -10.26 29.55 -1.60
C SER A 223 -10.34 28.05 -1.90
N SER A 224 -10.22 27.16 -0.91
CA SER A 224 -10.54 25.74 -1.12
C SER A 224 -11.95 25.46 -0.62
N SER A 225 -12.84 25.04 -1.51
CA SER A 225 -14.19 24.56 -1.17
C SER A 225 -14.15 23.31 -0.28
N GLU A 226 -13.02 22.61 -0.24
CA GLU A 226 -12.79 21.48 0.67
C GLU A 226 -12.15 21.96 1.97
N LYS A 227 -12.77 21.53 3.09
CA LYS A 227 -12.24 21.69 4.44
C LYS A 227 -10.97 20.84 4.57
N VAL A 228 -9.85 21.50 4.83
CA VAL A 228 -8.55 20.86 5.08
C VAL A 228 -8.56 20.27 6.50
N ASP A 229 -8.10 19.02 6.62
CA ASP A 229 -7.85 18.41 7.92
C ASP A 229 -6.36 18.55 8.26
N ASP A 230 -6.06 19.16 9.41
CA ASP A 230 -4.72 19.14 9.98
C ASP A 230 -4.46 17.74 10.60
N VAL A 231 -3.24 17.24 10.51
CA VAL A 231 -2.88 15.89 10.98
C VAL A 231 -1.83 16.00 12.06
N THR A 232 -2.12 15.43 13.23
CA THR A 232 -1.19 15.36 14.37
C THR A 232 -0.91 13.89 14.69
N LEU A 233 0.36 13.57 14.91
CA LEU A 233 0.83 12.21 15.21
C LEU A 233 0.80 11.95 16.71
N PHE A 234 0.29 10.79 17.11
CA PHE A 234 0.28 10.34 18.51
C PHE A 234 0.84 8.94 18.61
N LEU A 235 1.52 8.65 19.72
CA LEU A 235 1.89 7.29 20.07
C LEU A 235 0.67 6.53 20.60
N SER A 236 0.45 5.30 20.12
CA SER A 236 -0.47 4.36 20.74
C SER A 236 0.00 4.03 22.18
N ASN A 237 1.32 3.98 22.41
CA ASN A 237 1.93 3.83 23.72
C ASN A 237 3.04 4.86 23.99
N LYS A 238 2.77 5.77 24.94
CA LYS A 238 3.60 6.95 25.27
C LYS A 238 5.09 6.71 25.54
N ASN A 239 5.51 5.49 25.86
CA ASN A 239 6.89 5.22 26.25
C ASN A 239 7.69 4.45 25.20
N THR A 240 7.08 4.11 24.07
CA THR A 240 7.72 3.29 23.04
C THR A 240 7.68 4.02 21.72
N PRO A 241 8.83 4.22 21.04
CA PRO A 241 8.82 4.72 19.68
C PRO A 241 8.00 3.81 18.77
N GLU A 242 7.26 4.43 17.84
CA GLU A 242 6.40 3.75 16.89
C GLU A 242 6.78 4.11 15.46
N VAL A 243 6.72 3.13 14.57
CA VAL A 243 6.95 3.34 13.14
C VAL A 243 5.61 3.37 12.43
N THR A 244 5.38 4.41 11.63
CA THR A 244 4.23 4.53 10.75
C THR A 244 4.69 4.50 9.30
N LYS A 245 4.04 3.71 8.45
CA LYS A 245 4.34 3.64 7.01
C LYS A 245 3.38 4.56 6.26
N ILE A 246 3.90 5.53 5.52
CA ILE A 246 3.14 6.46 4.69
C ILE A 246 3.12 5.94 3.25
N PHE A 247 1.93 5.78 2.69
CA PHE A 247 1.71 5.41 1.29
C PHE A 247 1.14 6.60 0.53
N VAL A 248 1.78 6.96 -0.58
CA VAL A 248 1.32 8.01 -1.51
C VAL A 248 1.03 7.36 -2.86
N LEU A 249 -0.24 7.38 -3.24
CA LEU A 249 -0.71 6.88 -4.53
C LEU A 249 -0.99 8.06 -5.45
N TYR A 250 -0.47 8.01 -6.67
CA TYR A 250 -0.71 9.05 -7.68
C TYR A 250 -1.07 8.44 -9.03
N SER A 251 -2.06 9.00 -9.70
CA SER A 251 -2.45 8.62 -11.06
C SER A 251 -2.68 9.86 -11.92
N SER A 252 -2.03 9.93 -13.09
CA SER A 252 -2.24 11.01 -14.07
C SER A 252 -3.40 10.75 -15.04
N LEU A 253 -3.94 9.52 -15.08
CA LEU A 253 -4.98 9.13 -16.04
C LEU A 253 -6.40 9.23 -15.51
N GLY A 254 -6.60 9.07 -14.20
CA GLY A 254 -7.94 9.01 -13.61
C GLY A 254 -7.92 8.59 -12.15
N GLU A 255 -9.09 8.67 -11.52
CA GLU A 255 -9.31 8.22 -10.14
C GLU A 255 -9.12 6.70 -10.02
N PHE A 256 -8.64 6.26 -8.86
CA PHE A 256 -8.54 4.84 -8.51
C PHE A 256 -9.58 4.46 -7.46
N GLY A 257 -10.01 3.19 -7.47
CA GLY A 257 -11.15 2.70 -6.68
C GLY A 257 -10.97 2.87 -5.18
N LYS A 258 -12.04 3.26 -4.47
CA LYS A 258 -12.02 3.53 -3.03
C LYS A 258 -12.09 2.24 -2.20
N PRO A 259 -11.25 2.05 -1.15
CA PRO A 259 -11.42 0.95 -0.22
C PRO A 259 -12.63 1.18 0.69
N LEU A 260 -13.22 0.11 1.23
CA LEU A 260 -14.27 0.25 2.23
C LEU A 260 -13.63 0.74 3.54
N LEU A 261 -14.06 1.92 4.02
CA LEU A 261 -13.51 2.56 5.20
C LEU A 261 -14.48 2.49 6.37
N SER A 262 -13.92 2.27 7.55
CA SER A 262 -14.57 2.32 8.85
C SER A 262 -14.30 3.66 9.54
N ALA A 263 -15.23 4.06 10.40
CA ALA A 263 -15.05 5.15 11.34
C ALA A 263 -14.90 4.55 12.75
N ASP A 264 -14.08 5.18 13.60
CA ASP A 264 -14.02 4.76 14.98
C ASP A 264 -15.35 5.05 15.68
N ARG A 265 -15.93 4.03 16.31
CA ARG A 265 -17.19 4.12 17.06
C ARG A 265 -16.97 3.96 18.56
N ASN A 266 -15.72 3.85 19.02
CA ASN A 266 -15.40 3.74 20.43
C ASN A 266 -15.65 5.08 21.14
N LYS A 267 -16.80 5.19 21.81
CA LYS A 267 -17.24 6.41 22.49
C LYS A 267 -16.23 6.94 23.52
N THR A 268 -15.48 6.06 24.19
CA THR A 268 -14.56 6.45 25.27
C THR A 268 -13.31 7.16 24.75
N GLU A 269 -12.71 6.66 23.67
CA GLU A 269 -11.56 7.31 23.03
C GLU A 269 -11.99 8.54 22.24
N THR A 270 -13.14 8.46 21.58
CA THR A 270 -13.75 9.59 20.86
C THR A 270 -13.98 10.78 21.80
N ASN A 271 -14.45 10.54 23.03
CA ASN A 271 -14.67 11.62 24.01
C ASN A 271 -13.35 12.28 24.47
N LYS A 272 -12.28 11.51 24.70
CA LYS A 272 -10.96 12.06 25.07
C LYS A 272 -10.31 12.87 23.96
N LEU A 273 -10.50 12.45 22.71
CA LEU A 273 -10.03 13.19 21.54
C LEU A 273 -10.85 14.46 21.31
N ALA A 274 -12.18 14.39 21.49
CA ALA A 274 -13.07 15.54 21.37
C ALA A 274 -12.74 16.66 22.39
N GLU A 275 -12.34 16.31 23.62
CA GLU A 275 -11.84 17.29 24.61
C GLU A 275 -10.62 18.09 24.11
N ARG A 276 -9.87 17.55 23.15
CA ARG A 276 -8.71 18.17 22.52
C ARG A 276 -9.01 18.73 21.12
N ASN A 277 -10.29 18.75 20.71
CA ASN A 277 -10.73 19.06 19.34
C ASN A 277 -10.08 18.18 18.27
N LEU A 278 -9.79 16.92 18.60
CA LEU A 278 -9.20 15.93 17.71
C LEU A 278 -10.22 14.86 17.34
N GLU A 279 -10.05 14.27 16.17
CA GLU A 279 -10.84 13.14 15.69
C GLU A 279 -9.94 12.15 14.96
N THR A 280 -10.24 10.86 15.09
CA THR A 280 -9.54 9.81 14.32
C THR A 280 -9.96 9.86 12.84
N PRO A 281 -9.02 9.78 11.89
CA PRO A 281 -9.36 9.64 10.47
C PRO A 281 -10.14 8.35 10.18
N LEU A 282 -10.77 8.28 9.00
CA LEU A 282 -11.35 7.02 8.53
C LEU A 282 -10.23 6.00 8.28
N PHE A 283 -10.47 4.74 8.61
CA PHE A 283 -9.47 3.68 8.56
C PHE A 283 -9.99 2.38 8.01
N LEU A 284 -9.11 1.43 7.78
CA LEU A 284 -9.39 0.02 7.55
C LEU A 284 -8.31 -0.83 8.20
N GLU A 285 -8.55 -2.12 8.36
CA GLU A 285 -7.52 -3.04 8.86
C GLU A 285 -6.34 -3.09 7.87
N SER A 286 -5.12 -3.13 8.38
CA SER A 286 -3.90 -3.08 7.56
C SER A 286 -3.88 -4.19 6.50
N GLU A 287 -4.37 -5.39 6.83
CA GLU A 287 -4.46 -6.50 5.87
C GLU A 287 -5.41 -6.20 4.72
N ASP A 288 -6.57 -5.62 5.01
CA ASP A 288 -7.55 -5.24 4.00
C ASP A 288 -7.03 -4.10 3.11
N PHE A 289 -6.26 -3.17 3.69
CA PHE A 289 -5.55 -2.15 2.92
C PHE A 289 -4.55 -2.75 1.94
N GLN A 290 -3.70 -3.68 2.38
CA GLN A 290 -2.73 -4.32 1.49
C GLN A 290 -3.40 -5.10 0.35
N ARG A 291 -4.50 -5.82 0.64
CA ARG A 291 -5.30 -6.51 -0.38
C ARG A 291 -5.89 -5.55 -1.41
N TRP A 292 -6.46 -4.44 -0.94
CA TRP A 292 -6.98 -3.39 -1.81
C TRP A 292 -5.86 -2.74 -2.65
N LEU A 293 -4.71 -2.44 -2.05
CA LEU A 293 -3.58 -1.83 -2.73
C LEU A 293 -3.03 -2.75 -3.82
N GLN A 294 -2.89 -4.06 -3.53
CA GLN A 294 -2.47 -5.04 -4.50
C GLN A 294 -3.46 -5.17 -5.67
N SER A 295 -4.76 -5.17 -5.37
CA SER A 295 -5.81 -5.19 -6.39
C SER A 295 -5.77 -3.94 -7.27
N THR A 296 -5.57 -2.77 -6.66
CA THR A 296 -5.46 -1.49 -7.36
C THR A 296 -4.25 -1.45 -8.32
N ARG A 297 -3.10 -2.00 -7.89
CA ARG A 297 -1.90 -2.12 -8.73
C ARG A 297 -2.07 -3.08 -9.91
N ARG A 298 -2.89 -4.11 -9.73
CA ARG A 298 -3.14 -5.19 -10.69
C ARG A 298 -4.07 -4.82 -11.82
N GLU A 299 -5.05 -3.95 -11.55
CA GLU A 299 -6.04 -3.50 -12.55
C GLU A 299 -5.44 -2.64 -13.69
N GLY A 300 -4.12 -2.52 -13.76
CA GLY A 300 -3.42 -1.84 -14.87
C GLY A 300 -3.65 -0.33 -14.87
N LEU A 301 -4.30 0.20 -13.83
CA LEU A 301 -4.40 1.62 -13.60
C LEU A 301 -2.99 2.14 -13.33
N GLN A 302 -2.66 3.25 -13.99
CA GLN A 302 -1.38 3.93 -13.95
C GLN A 302 -1.13 4.62 -12.58
N VAL A 303 -1.30 3.86 -11.50
CA VAL A 303 -1.04 4.29 -10.14
C VAL A 303 0.43 4.09 -9.84
N GLN A 304 1.12 5.20 -9.66
CA GLN A 304 2.45 5.25 -9.09
C GLN A 304 2.34 5.17 -7.57
N LEU A 305 3.16 4.34 -6.95
CA LEU A 305 3.19 4.14 -5.51
C LEU A 305 4.53 4.61 -4.95
N TYR A 306 4.49 5.56 -4.03
CA TYR A 306 5.62 5.95 -3.20
C TYR A 306 5.33 5.60 -1.75
N THR A 307 6.30 5.01 -1.06
CA THR A 307 6.17 4.64 0.35
C THR A 307 7.38 5.15 1.12
N THR A 308 7.16 5.64 2.33
CA THR A 308 8.22 6.00 3.27
C THR A 308 7.81 5.65 4.70
N SER A 309 8.76 5.37 5.58
CA SER A 309 8.48 5.18 7.00
C SER A 309 8.84 6.44 7.79
N ILE A 310 8.02 6.78 8.77
CA ILE A 310 8.31 7.79 9.78
C ILE A 310 8.36 7.14 11.16
N THR A 311 9.21 7.66 12.04
CA THR A 311 9.34 7.23 13.44
C THR A 311 8.77 8.32 14.34
N ILE A 312 7.85 7.96 15.23
CA ILE A 312 7.32 8.83 16.27
C ILE A 312 8.01 8.45 17.57
N ASN A 313 8.64 9.42 18.23
CA ASN A 313 9.29 9.24 19.52
C ASN A 313 8.45 9.86 20.65
N PRO A 314 8.60 9.35 21.90
CA PRO A 314 8.01 9.96 23.09
C PRO A 314 8.30 11.45 23.28
#